data_AF-A0A1H4ICN7-F1
#
_entry.id   AF-A0A1H4ICN7-F1
#
_cell.length_a   1.000
_cell.length_b   1.000
_cell.length_c   1.000
_cell.angle_alpha   90.00
_cell.angle_beta   90.00
_cell.angle_gamma   90.00
#
_symmetry.space_group_name_H-M   'P 1'
#
loop_
_entity.id
_entity.type
_entity.pdbx_description
1 polymer ?
#
loop_
_entity_poly.entity_id
_entity_poly.type
_entity_poly.pdbx_seq_one_letter_code
_entity_poly.pdbx_strand_id
1 'polypeptide(L)' 'MSRAADGPHPHPLTPADLPDGDDWFHGCPDCHLPIQGGTAGLAAHRRTVHNPRRDYGDRRIPITIPLDF' A
#
# COMPACT_ATOMS: atom_id res chain seq x y z
N MET A 1 -8.29 -25.51 -15.10
CA MET A 1 -7.38 -24.79 -14.19
C MET A 1 -6.05 -24.60 -14.90
N SER A 2 -5.72 -23.39 -15.34
CA SER A 2 -4.47 -23.08 -16.06
C SER A 2 -3.40 -22.64 -15.06
N ARG A 3 -2.32 -23.42 -14.94
CA ARG A 3 -1.16 -23.06 -14.13
C ARG A 3 -0.31 -22.05 -14.91
N ALA A 4 0.08 -20.94 -14.26
CA ALA A 4 1.04 -20.00 -14.85
C ALA A 4 2.39 -20.71 -15.09
N ALA A 5 3.03 -20.41 -16.22
CA ALA A 5 4.33 -20.98 -16.56
C ALA A 5 5.38 -20.55 -15.52
N ASP A 6 6.17 -21.51 -15.02
CA ASP A 6 7.32 -21.28 -14.17
C ASP A 6 8.42 -20.63 -15.04
N GLY A 7 8.41 -19.30 -15.14
CA GLY A 7 9.37 -18.54 -15.92
C GLY A 7 9.47 -17.11 -15.40
N PRO A 8 10.61 -16.42 -15.63
CA PRO A 8 10.75 -15.02 -15.26
C PRO A 8 9.61 -14.21 -15.87
N HIS A 9 8.91 -13.43 -15.04
CA HIS A 9 7.83 -12.59 -15.52
C HIS A 9 8.41 -11.62 -16.56
N PRO A 10 7.81 -11.50 -17.76
CA PRO A 10 8.36 -10.70 -18.87
C PRO A 10 8.47 -9.21 -18.53
N HIS A 11 7.87 -8.77 -17.43
CA HIS A 11 7.94 -7.42 -16.91
C HIS A 11 8.39 -7.49 -15.45
N PRO A 12 9.36 -6.66 -15.03
CA PRO A 12 9.71 -6.52 -13.62
C PRO A 12 8.43 -6.23 -12.82
N LEU A 13 8.16 -7.06 -11.81
CA LEU A 13 7.05 -6.84 -10.89
C LEU A 13 7.29 -5.65 -9.95
N THR A 14 8.53 -5.17 -9.92
CA THR A 14 8.94 -3.98 -9.18
C THR A 14 8.83 -2.76 -10.11
N PRO A 15 7.91 -1.81 -9.84
CA PRO A 15 7.84 -0.56 -10.59
C PRO A 15 9.16 0.21 -10.48
N ALA A 16 9.63 0.75 -11.62
CA ALA A 16 10.93 1.40 -11.74
C ALA A 16 11.07 2.70 -10.92
N ASP A 17 9.94 3.35 -10.60
CA ASP A 17 9.91 4.65 -9.90
C ASP A 17 9.58 4.52 -8.41
N LEU A 18 9.68 3.32 -7.82
CA LEU A 18 9.55 3.20 -6.37
C LEU A 18 10.80 3.77 -5.69
N PRO A 19 10.64 4.57 -4.62
CA PRO A 19 11.78 4.99 -3.82
C PRO A 19 12.48 3.74 -3.25
N ASP A 20 13.80 3.82 -3.08
CA ASP A 20 14.58 2.73 -2.49
C ASP A 20 13.95 2.28 -1.17
N GLY A 21 13.52 1.02 -1.14
CA GLY A 21 12.83 0.43 0.02
C GLY A 21 13.72 0.35 1.26
N ASP A 22 15.02 0.55 1.12
CA ASP A 22 15.98 0.51 2.22
C ASP A 22 16.07 1.86 2.97
N ASP A 23 15.45 2.93 2.44
CA ASP A 23 15.39 4.21 3.15
C ASP A 23 14.27 4.20 4.19
N TRP A 24 14.65 3.97 5.44
CA TRP A 24 13.77 4.01 6.60
C TRP A 24 13.82 5.38 7.25
N PHE A 25 12.66 6.03 7.35
CA PHE A 25 12.53 7.23 8.18
C PHE A 25 12.42 6.81 9.65
N HIS A 26 13.20 7.45 10.53
CA HIS A 26 13.34 7.15 11.97
C HIS A 26 12.08 7.39 12.83
N GLY A 27 10.89 7.37 12.24
CA GLY A 27 9.62 7.47 12.95
C GLY A 27 8.79 8.64 12.45
N CYS A 28 7.49 8.41 12.27
CA CYS A 28 6.54 9.50 12.16
C CYS A 28 6.50 10.29 13.49
N PRO A 29 6.57 11.63 13.50
CA PRO A 29 6.56 12.41 14.74
C PRO A 29 5.23 12.30 15.52
N ASP A 30 4.15 11.88 14.86
CA ASP A 30 2.82 11.81 15.46
C ASP A 30 2.52 10.45 16.12
N CYS A 31 3.02 9.35 15.54
CA CYS A 31 2.76 7.99 16.04
C CYS A 31 4.02 7.14 16.32
N HIS A 32 5.20 7.70 16.09
CA HIS A 32 6.52 7.09 16.32
C HIS A 32 6.74 5.74 15.61
N LEU A 33 5.94 5.43 14.59
CA LEU A 33 6.11 4.22 13.80
C LEU A 33 7.20 4.40 12.74
N PRO A 34 8.09 3.40 12.55
CA PRO A 34 9.08 3.44 11.47
C PRO A 34 8.36 3.38 10.11
N ILE A 35 8.78 4.24 9.17
CA ILE A 35 8.16 4.36 7.85
C ILE A 35 9.19 4.07 6.77
N GLN A 36 8.86 3.16 5.87
CA GLN A 36 9.68 2.81 4.72
C GLN A 36 9.47 3.81 3.57
N GLY A 37 10.51 4.05 2.75
CA GLY A 37 10.47 4.93 1.58
C GLY A 37 10.80 6.39 1.91
N GLY A 38 11.58 6.62 2.96
CA GLY A 38 12.11 7.93 3.32
C GLY A 38 11.04 9.02 3.48
N THR A 39 11.34 10.22 2.97
CA THR A 39 10.43 11.37 3.07
C THR A 39 9.13 11.20 2.27
N ALA A 40 9.18 10.50 1.13
CA ALA A 40 8.02 10.21 0.31
C ALA A 40 7.04 9.26 1.02
N GLY A 41 7.58 8.21 1.64
CA GLY A 41 6.84 7.29 2.51
C GLY A 41 6.21 8.02 3.70
N LEU A 42 6.98 8.90 4.37
CA LEU A 42 6.45 9.72 5.47
C LEU A 42 5.32 10.64 5.02
N ALA A 43 5.46 11.29 3.86
CA ALA A 43 4.41 12.17 3.32
C ALA A 43 3.13 11.39 2.98
N ALA A 44 3.26 10.21 2.39
CA ALA A 44 2.14 9.31 2.13
C ALA A 44 1.46 8.86 3.43
N HIS A 45 2.25 8.41 4.41
CA HIS A 45 1.78 8.02 5.74
C HIS A 45 0.94 9.11 6.40
N ARG A 46 1.42 10.35 6.45
CA ARG A 46 0.69 11.47 7.07
C ARG A 46 -0.67 11.72 6.39
N ARG A 47 -0.75 11.56 5.07
CA ARG A 47 -2.00 11.74 4.30
C ARG A 47 -3.01 10.61 4.50
N THR A 48 -2.54 9.40 4.78
CA THR A 48 -3.39 8.22 4.88
C THR A 48 -3.71 7.84 6.32
N VAL A 49 -2.84 8.14 7.30
CA VAL A 49 -3.01 7.76 8.71
C VAL A 49 -3.44 8.94 9.59
N HIS A 50 -2.94 10.14 9.31
CA HIS A 50 -3.17 11.33 10.14
C HIS A 50 -4.07 12.37 9.47
N ASN A 51 -4.89 11.98 8.50
CA ASN A 51 -5.77 12.93 7.83
C ASN A 51 -7.05 13.13 8.67
N PRO A 52 -7.23 14.28 9.34
CA PRO A 52 -8.37 14.50 10.23
C PRO A 52 -9.70 14.65 9.47
N ARG A 53 -9.65 14.86 8.15
CA ARG A 53 -10.83 14.95 7.28
C ARG A 53 -11.22 13.60 6.69
N ARG A 54 -10.39 12.56 6.84
CA ARG A 54 -10.74 11.22 6.40
C ARG A 54 -11.65 10.58 7.46
N ASP A 55 -12.83 10.18 7.02
CA ASP A 55 -13.67 9.26 7.76
C ASP A 55 -13.02 7.85 7.64
N TYR A 56 -12.32 7.44 8.70
CA TYR A 56 -11.77 6.08 8.84
C TYR A 56 -12.84 5.07 9.25
N GLY A 57 -14.09 5.50 9.42
CA GLY A 57 -15.21 4.59 9.56
C GLY A 57 -15.19 3.63 8.38
N ASP A 58 -15.06 2.35 8.68
CA ASP A 58 -15.21 1.26 7.72
C ASP A 58 -16.66 1.29 7.22
N ARG A 59 -16.93 2.16 6.24
CA ARG A 59 -18.18 2.18 5.49
C ARG A 59 -18.17 0.95 4.62
N ARG A 60 -18.41 -0.20 5.25
CA ARG A 60 -18.62 -1.47 4.56
C ARG A 60 -19.83 -1.28 3.67
N ILE A 61 -19.59 -1.04 2.39
CA ILE A 61 -20.60 -1.12 1.35
C ILE A 61 -20.73 -2.61 1.05
N PRO A 62 -21.85 -3.26 1.39
CA PRO A 62 -22.05 -4.65 1.03
C PRO A 62 -21.98 -4.78 -0.49
N ILE A 63 -21.15 -5.71 -0.98
CA ILE A 63 -21.19 -6.10 -2.39
C ILE A 63 -22.08 -7.32 -2.55
N THR A 64 -23.03 -7.25 -3.48
CA THR A 64 -23.85 -8.42 -3.85
C THR A 64 -23.06 -9.26 -4.84
N ILE A 65 -22.78 -10.52 -4.49
CA ILE A 65 -22.11 -11.47 -5.38
C ILE A 65 -23.21 -12.39 -5.96
N PRO A 66 -23.54 -12.29 -7.26
CA PRO A 66 -24.47 -13.23 -7.87
C PRO A 66 -23.81 -14.61 -7.95
N LEU A 67 -24.39 -15.59 -7.28
CA LEU A 67 -24.02 -17.00 -7.42
C LEU A 67 -25.00 -17.63 -8.42
N ASP A 68 -24.51 -17.91 -9.63
CA ASP A 68 -25.21 -18.75 -10.60
C ASP A 68 -24.89 -20.22 -10.24
N PHE A 69 -25.92 -21.04 -10.01
CA PHE A 69 -25.80 -22.47 -9.70
C PHE A 69 -26.20 -23.31 -10.91
#